data_AF-A0A1D6IJ25-F1
#
_entry.id   AF-A0A1D6IJ25-F1
#
_cell.length_a   1.000
_cell.length_b   1.000
_cell.length_c   1.000
_cell.angle_alpha   90.00
_cell.angle_beta   90.00
_cell.angle_gamma   90.00
#
_symmetry.space_group_name_H-M   'P 1'
#
loop_
_entity.id
_entity.type
_entity.pdbx_description
1 polymer ?
#
loop_
_entity_poly.entity_id
_entity_poly.type
_entity_poly.pdbx_seq_one_letter_code
_entity_poly.pdbx_strand_id
1 'polypeptide(L)'
;MAPPPLLPARFVAASVALLAVAFSSSLTRPSGAYDPLDPNGNITIKWDVIQWTADGYVAVVSLYNYQQYRHIQAPPGWRLGWVWAKKEVIWAMTGGQATEQGDCSRFKASVLPHCCRRDPEVVDLLPGTPYNTQTANCCRGGVLASWAQDPSDAVASFQVSVGQAGSTNRTVKVPRNFTLLAPGPGYTCGAAKLVKPTKFMSQDGRRSTQAHMTWNVTCTYSQFLAQRSPTCCVSLSSFYNDTIVSCPACSCGCQNNNSSSTAAPGSCVE
;
A
#
# COMPACT_ATOMS: atom_id res chain seq x y z
N MET A 1 37.55 14.37 -58.11
CA MET A 1 36.96 14.14 -56.77
C MET A 1 35.81 15.12 -56.62
N ALA A 2 34.58 14.65 -56.83
CA ALA A 2 33.38 15.51 -56.85
C ALA A 2 32.91 15.82 -55.41
N PRO A 3 32.37 17.02 -55.14
CA PRO A 3 31.79 17.33 -53.83
C PRO A 3 30.47 16.57 -53.61
N PRO A 4 30.10 16.24 -52.36
CA PRO A 4 28.83 15.60 -52.08
C PRO A 4 27.65 16.57 -52.31
N PRO A 5 26.47 16.07 -52.70
CA PRO A 5 25.30 16.91 -52.91
C PRO A 5 24.75 17.42 -51.57
N LEU A 6 24.47 18.72 -51.53
CA LEU A 6 23.76 19.37 -50.43
C LEU A 6 22.30 18.91 -50.42
N LEU A 7 21.88 18.28 -49.33
CA LEU A 7 20.47 17.93 -49.07
C LEU A 7 19.63 19.23 -48.95
N PRO A 8 18.41 19.27 -49.52
CA PRO A 8 17.57 20.45 -49.48
C PRO A 8 17.08 20.74 -48.05
N ALA A 9 17.19 22.01 -47.65
CA ALA A 9 16.86 22.55 -46.32
C ALA A 9 15.42 22.27 -45.82
N ARG A 10 14.53 21.73 -46.67
CA ARG A 10 13.16 21.35 -46.31
C ARG A 10 13.08 20.08 -45.46
N PHE A 11 14.09 19.20 -45.48
CA PHE A 11 14.10 17.98 -44.65
C PHE A 11 14.58 18.20 -43.21
N VAL A 12 15.34 19.28 -42.95
CA VAL A 12 15.84 19.59 -41.60
C VAL A 12 14.72 20.12 -40.69
N ALA A 13 13.82 20.95 -41.24
CA ALA A 13 12.71 21.53 -40.48
C ALA A 13 11.70 20.47 -40.00
N ALA A 14 11.39 19.46 -40.82
CA ALA A 14 10.48 18.38 -40.46
C ALA A 14 11.06 17.50 -39.33
N SER A 15 12.38 17.29 -39.33
CA SER A 15 13.07 16.43 -38.36
C SER A 15 13.15 17.07 -36.96
N VAL A 16 13.32 18.40 -36.89
CA VAL A 16 13.37 19.15 -35.62
C VAL A 16 11.97 19.29 -35.00
N ALA A 17 10.92 19.44 -35.83
CA ALA A 17 9.54 19.48 -35.33
C ALA A 17 9.10 18.12 -34.74
N LEU A 18 9.49 17.00 -35.36
CA LEU A 18 9.19 15.65 -34.85
C LEU A 18 9.90 15.34 -33.52
N LEU A 19 11.13 15.83 -33.33
CA LEU A 19 11.86 15.67 -32.06
C LEU A 19 11.29 16.55 -30.93
N ALA A 20 10.76 17.75 -31.23
CA ALA A 20 10.11 18.61 -30.24
C ALA A 20 8.73 18.08 -29.80
N VAL A 21 7.98 17.43 -30.69
CA VAL A 21 6.69 16.80 -30.36
C VAL A 21 6.88 15.49 -29.57
N ALA A 22 7.97 14.76 -29.82
CA ALA A 22 8.34 13.57 -29.05
C ALA A 22 8.86 13.90 -27.62
N PHE A 23 9.39 15.10 -27.39
CA PHE A 23 9.84 15.52 -26.06
C PHE A 23 8.71 16.09 -25.18
N SER A 24 7.58 16.47 -25.80
CA SER A 24 6.40 17.00 -25.09
C SER A 24 5.45 15.92 -24.55
N SER A 25 5.66 14.65 -24.93
CA SER A 25 4.72 13.55 -24.67
C SER A 25 5.15 12.61 -23.52
N SER A 26 6.18 12.95 -22.75
CA SER A 26 6.73 12.09 -21.68
C SER A 26 6.52 12.62 -20.25
N LEU A 27 5.48 13.42 -20.01
CA LEU A 27 5.05 13.81 -18.66
C LEU A 27 3.57 13.52 -18.40
N THR A 28 3.03 12.43 -18.93
CA THR A 28 1.85 11.82 -18.29
C THR A 28 2.33 11.06 -17.06
N ARG A 29 2.42 11.78 -15.93
CA ARG A 29 2.38 11.10 -14.64
C ARG A 29 1.11 10.22 -14.67
N PRO A 30 1.18 8.92 -14.32
CA PRO A 30 -0.05 8.21 -14.06
C PRO A 30 -0.79 9.05 -13.03
N SER A 31 -2.00 9.49 -13.35
CA SER A 31 -2.93 10.06 -12.38
C SER A 31 -3.29 8.95 -11.41
N GLY A 32 -2.34 8.63 -10.53
CA GLY A 32 -2.61 7.90 -9.33
C GLY A 32 -3.66 8.72 -8.61
N ALA A 33 -4.74 8.05 -8.29
CA ALA A 33 -5.85 8.59 -7.53
C ALA A 33 -5.37 8.87 -6.09
N TYR A 34 -4.43 9.79 -5.90
CA TYR A 34 -3.85 10.13 -4.59
C TYR A 34 -4.83 10.97 -3.77
N ASP A 35 -4.65 11.03 -2.46
CA ASP A 35 -5.42 11.90 -1.58
C ASP A 35 -5.06 13.37 -1.84
N PRO A 36 -5.98 14.23 -2.35
CA PRO A 36 -5.66 15.63 -2.64
C PRO A 36 -5.27 16.43 -1.39
N LEU A 37 -5.72 15.98 -0.21
CA LEU A 37 -5.41 16.61 1.08
C LEU A 37 -4.03 16.20 1.61
N ASP A 38 -3.46 15.10 1.12
CA ASP A 38 -2.15 14.61 1.51
C ASP A 38 -1.44 13.90 0.35
N PRO A 39 -0.96 14.65 -0.66
CA PRO A 39 -0.47 14.08 -1.92
C PRO A 39 0.78 13.20 -1.76
N ASN A 40 1.53 13.40 -0.67
CA ASN A 40 2.76 12.68 -0.37
C ASN A 40 2.57 11.67 0.78
N GLY A 41 1.39 11.67 1.41
CA GLY A 41 1.04 10.80 2.53
C GLY A 41 1.03 9.34 2.12
N ASN A 42 1.70 8.51 2.92
CA ASN A 42 1.75 7.08 2.69
C ASN A 42 1.91 6.31 4.00
N ILE A 43 1.56 5.04 3.94
CA ILE A 43 1.93 4.06 4.96
C ILE A 43 3.06 3.21 4.38
N THR A 44 4.20 3.20 5.05
CA THR A 44 5.33 2.36 4.66
C THR A 44 5.39 1.13 5.54
N ILE A 45 5.29 -0.04 4.92
CA ILE A 45 5.55 -1.31 5.58
C ILE A 45 7.04 -1.62 5.40
N LYS A 46 7.73 -1.80 6.51
CA LYS A 46 9.14 -2.17 6.55
C LYS A 46 9.28 -3.60 7.05
N TRP A 47 9.95 -4.43 6.26
CA TRP A 47 10.22 -5.83 6.55
C TRP A 47 11.70 -6.02 6.83
N ASP A 48 12.08 -6.12 8.09
CA ASP A 48 13.46 -6.28 8.53
C ASP A 48 13.75 -7.73 8.89
N VAL A 49 14.62 -8.41 8.14
CA VAL A 49 15.12 -9.74 8.50
C VAL A 49 16.20 -9.58 9.55
N ILE A 50 15.94 -10.02 10.78
CA ILE A 50 16.83 -9.80 11.93
C ILE A 50 17.65 -11.03 12.32
N GLN A 51 17.22 -12.22 11.91
CA GLN A 51 17.89 -13.46 12.26
C GLN A 51 17.60 -14.56 11.23
N TRP A 52 18.61 -15.38 10.93
CA TRP A 52 18.46 -16.60 10.14
C TRP A 52 18.09 -17.79 11.03
N THR A 53 17.19 -18.65 10.55
CA THR A 53 16.85 -19.93 11.20
C THR A 53 17.27 -21.09 10.31
N ALA A 54 17.09 -22.33 10.78
CA ALA A 54 17.46 -23.53 10.03
C ALA A 54 16.74 -23.64 8.68
N ASP A 55 15.46 -23.23 8.61
CA ASP A 55 14.60 -23.36 7.43
C ASP A 55 14.05 -22.02 6.90
N GLY A 56 14.42 -20.89 7.51
CA GLY A 56 13.94 -19.57 7.11
C GLY A 56 14.59 -18.44 7.90
N TYR A 57 13.77 -17.54 8.45
CA TYR A 57 14.24 -16.35 9.16
C TYR A 57 13.21 -15.79 10.13
N VAL A 58 13.68 -14.96 11.06
CA VAL A 58 12.83 -14.10 11.89
C VAL A 58 12.87 -12.67 11.32
N ALA A 59 11.72 -12.05 11.17
CA ALA A 59 11.61 -10.67 10.73
C ALA A 59 10.75 -9.83 11.66
N VAL A 60 11.11 -8.55 11.77
CA VAL A 60 10.27 -7.50 12.36
C VAL A 60 9.56 -6.78 11.23
N VAL A 61 8.24 -6.75 11.27
CA VAL A 61 7.40 -6.05 10.31
C VAL A 61 6.83 -4.82 10.99
N SER A 62 7.19 -3.64 10.48
CA SER A 62 6.77 -2.35 11.02
C SER A 62 5.92 -1.59 10.01
N LEU A 63 4.82 -1.00 10.45
CA LEU A 63 4.00 -0.08 9.68
C LEU A 63 4.28 1.34 10.19
N TYR A 64 4.72 2.21 9.29
CA TYR A 64 4.93 3.64 9.56
C TYR A 64 3.87 4.44 8.83
N ASN A 65 3.08 5.22 9.56
CA ASN A 65 2.09 6.08 8.95
C ASN A 65 2.62 7.50 8.77
N TYR A 66 3.16 7.80 7.59
CA TYR A 66 3.67 9.12 7.22
C TYR A 66 2.59 10.05 6.67
N GLN A 67 1.31 9.77 6.91
CA GLN A 67 0.23 10.68 6.56
C GLN A 67 0.17 11.84 7.56
N GLN A 68 -0.38 12.97 7.12
CA GLN A 68 -0.51 14.16 7.96
C GLN A 68 -1.76 14.10 8.84
N TYR A 69 -2.90 13.70 8.27
CA TYR A 69 -4.20 13.81 8.95
C TYR A 69 -4.95 12.50 9.12
N ARG A 70 -4.54 11.44 8.40
CA ARG A 70 -5.28 10.18 8.37
C ARG A 70 -4.74 9.20 9.39
N HIS A 71 -5.65 8.70 10.23
CA HIS A 71 -5.39 7.71 11.27
C HIS A 71 -6.13 6.44 10.95
N ILE A 72 -5.57 5.33 11.41
CA ILE A 72 -6.30 4.07 11.49
C ILE A 72 -6.76 3.91 12.93
N GLN A 73 -8.07 3.92 13.13
CA GLN A 73 -8.69 3.71 14.44
C GLN A 73 -9.13 2.25 14.59
N ALA A 74 -9.21 1.79 15.84
CA ALA A 74 -9.74 0.49 16.20
C ALA A 74 -11.08 0.63 16.93
N PRO A 75 -12.02 -0.32 16.77
CA PRO A 75 -12.04 -1.46 15.83
C PRO A 75 -12.57 -1.06 14.43
N PRO A 76 -12.17 -1.73 13.32
CA PRO A 76 -11.37 -2.96 13.23
C PRO A 76 -9.84 -2.81 13.22
N GLY A 77 -9.30 -1.59 13.14
CA GLY A 77 -7.84 -1.37 13.04
C GLY A 77 -7.27 -1.77 11.66
N TRP A 78 -5.94 -1.78 11.54
CA TRP A 78 -5.28 -2.22 10.32
C TRP A 78 -5.26 -3.75 10.19
N ARG A 79 -5.36 -4.26 8.95
CA ARG A 79 -5.09 -5.66 8.58
C ARG A 79 -4.07 -5.66 7.46
N LEU A 80 -2.97 -6.36 7.65
CA LEU A 80 -1.88 -6.45 6.69
C LEU A 80 -1.84 -7.85 6.08
N GLY A 81 -1.99 -7.94 4.77
CA GLY A 81 -1.85 -9.19 4.01
C GLY A 81 -0.67 -9.14 3.04
N TRP A 82 -0.20 -10.32 2.65
CA TRP A 82 0.79 -10.48 1.58
C TRP A 82 0.71 -11.89 1.01
N VAL A 83 1.40 -12.13 -0.10
CA VAL A 83 1.50 -13.44 -0.73
C VAL A 83 2.93 -13.94 -0.70
N TRP A 84 3.12 -15.16 -0.20
CA TRP A 84 4.41 -15.83 -0.20
C TRP A 84 4.94 -16.08 -1.61
N ALA A 85 6.26 -15.91 -1.79
CA ALA A 85 6.91 -16.04 -3.10
C ALA A 85 7.06 -17.51 -3.53
N LYS A 86 7.15 -18.43 -2.58
CA LYS A 86 7.33 -19.87 -2.77
C LYS A 86 6.27 -20.62 -1.94
N LYS A 87 6.72 -21.39 -0.93
CA LYS A 87 5.91 -22.26 -0.05
C LYS A 87 6.20 -21.95 1.42
N GLU A 88 6.50 -20.70 1.71
CA GLU A 88 6.76 -20.20 3.05
C GLU A 88 5.55 -20.40 3.96
N VAL A 89 5.81 -20.54 5.26
CA VAL A 89 4.80 -20.64 6.32
C VAL A 89 5.20 -19.77 7.50
N ILE A 90 4.25 -19.46 8.37
CA ILE A 90 4.51 -18.75 9.62
C ILE A 90 4.61 -19.79 10.73
N TRP A 91 5.79 -19.94 11.33
CA TRP A 91 5.99 -20.80 12.49
C TRP A 91 5.42 -20.20 13.76
N ALA A 92 5.67 -18.91 13.99
CA ALA A 92 5.24 -18.20 15.20
C ALA A 92 5.14 -16.69 14.94
N MET A 93 4.37 -16.00 15.77
CA MET A 93 4.21 -14.54 15.75
C MET A 93 4.19 -13.97 17.17
N THR A 94 4.65 -12.72 17.31
CA THR A 94 4.54 -11.93 18.55
C THR A 94 4.18 -10.49 18.22
N GLY A 95 3.30 -9.88 19.00
CA GLY A 95 2.77 -8.53 18.77
C GLY A 95 1.74 -8.42 17.66
N GLY A 96 1.46 -9.52 16.95
CA GLY A 96 0.41 -9.63 15.95
C GLY A 96 0.04 -11.09 15.77
N GLN A 97 -1.10 -11.36 15.14
CA GLN A 97 -1.57 -12.70 14.87
C GLN A 97 -2.16 -12.80 13.47
N ALA A 98 -1.91 -13.92 12.79
CA ALA A 98 -2.63 -14.28 11.59
C ALA A 98 -4.12 -14.49 11.92
N THR A 99 -5.03 -14.00 11.07
CA THR A 99 -6.48 -14.13 11.27
C THR A 99 -6.97 -15.57 11.07
N GLU A 100 -6.23 -16.36 10.29
CA GLU A 100 -6.55 -17.76 9.99
C GLU A 100 -5.27 -18.60 9.95
N GLN A 101 -5.36 -19.85 10.40
CA GLN A 101 -4.25 -20.80 10.29
C GLN A 101 -4.14 -21.42 8.88
N GLY A 102 -5.27 -21.72 8.22
CA GLY A 102 -5.29 -22.44 6.94
C GLY A 102 -4.99 -23.94 7.05
N ASP A 103 -4.79 -24.60 5.92
CA ASP A 103 -4.49 -26.04 5.87
C ASP A 103 -3.00 -26.32 6.12
N CYS A 104 -2.69 -26.74 7.34
CA CYS A 104 -1.35 -27.16 7.75
C CYS A 104 -1.12 -28.69 7.70
N SER A 105 -2.01 -29.47 7.09
CA SER A 105 -1.97 -30.96 7.11
C SER A 105 -0.67 -31.58 6.57
N ARG A 106 0.09 -30.85 5.74
CA ARG A 106 1.42 -31.27 5.27
C ARG A 106 2.45 -31.44 6.41
N PHE A 107 2.27 -30.74 7.53
CA PHE A 107 3.17 -30.81 8.67
C PHE A 107 2.72 -31.92 9.64
N LYS A 108 3.47 -33.02 9.65
CA LYS A 108 3.19 -34.21 10.48
C LYS A 108 3.79 -34.13 11.90
N ALA A 109 4.27 -32.97 12.31
CA ALA A 109 4.94 -32.77 13.59
C ALA A 109 3.93 -32.45 14.71
N SER A 110 4.32 -32.65 15.97
CA SER A 110 3.52 -32.30 17.15
C SER A 110 3.29 -30.79 17.29
N VAL A 111 4.18 -29.98 16.72
CA VAL A 111 4.06 -28.52 16.67
C VAL A 111 3.70 -28.12 15.24
N LEU A 112 2.48 -27.59 15.08
CA LEU A 112 1.99 -27.06 13.80
C LEU A 112 2.42 -25.59 13.64
N PRO A 113 2.63 -25.13 12.39
CA PRO A 113 2.84 -23.71 12.12
C PRO A 113 1.63 -22.86 12.55
N HIS A 114 1.90 -21.64 12.99
CA HIS A 114 0.88 -20.62 13.27
C HIS A 114 -0.02 -20.32 12.06
N CYS A 115 0.54 -20.30 10.85
CA CYS A 115 -0.24 -20.14 9.62
C CYS A 115 0.45 -20.79 8.41
N CYS A 116 -0.32 -21.56 7.64
CA CYS A 116 0.11 -22.22 6.40
C CYS A 116 -0.55 -21.65 5.15
N ARG A 117 -1.38 -20.60 5.27
CA ARG A 117 -1.95 -19.93 4.11
C ARG A 117 -0.84 -19.33 3.25
N ARG A 118 -1.05 -19.38 1.93
CA ARG A 118 -0.17 -18.73 0.95
C ARG A 118 -0.28 -17.20 1.03
N ASP A 119 -1.46 -16.73 1.40
CA ASP A 119 -1.90 -15.35 1.47
C ASP A 119 -2.34 -14.99 2.91
N PRO A 120 -1.44 -15.02 3.91
CA PRO A 120 -1.82 -14.71 5.28
C PRO A 120 -2.29 -13.26 5.41
N GLU A 121 -3.28 -13.05 6.27
CA GLU A 121 -3.67 -11.73 6.77
C GLU A 121 -3.35 -11.66 8.26
N VAL A 122 -2.77 -10.54 8.69
CA VAL A 122 -2.30 -10.31 10.05
C VAL A 122 -2.98 -9.08 10.63
N VAL A 123 -3.34 -9.21 11.90
CA VAL A 123 -3.86 -8.12 12.73
C VAL A 123 -2.98 -7.93 13.95
N ASP A 124 -3.00 -6.71 14.48
CA ASP A 124 -2.38 -6.38 15.75
C ASP A 124 -3.09 -7.11 16.91
N LEU A 125 -2.37 -7.34 18.00
CA LEU A 125 -2.97 -7.85 19.23
C LEU A 125 -3.73 -6.74 19.97
N LEU A 126 -4.65 -7.13 20.86
CA LEU A 126 -5.43 -6.17 21.65
C LEU A 126 -4.62 -5.61 22.83
N PRO A 127 -4.96 -4.40 23.33
CA PRO A 127 -4.41 -3.89 24.57
C PRO A 127 -4.65 -4.88 25.74
N GLY A 128 -3.66 -5.03 26.62
CA GLY A 128 -3.73 -5.99 27.75
C GLY A 128 -3.20 -7.39 27.44
N THR A 129 -2.67 -7.62 26.24
CA THR A 129 -1.97 -8.86 25.85
C THR A 129 -0.81 -9.18 26.81
N PRO A 130 -0.52 -10.45 27.16
CA PRO A 130 0.59 -10.82 28.04
C PRO A 130 1.98 -10.39 27.52
N TYR A 131 2.86 -9.93 28.41
CA TYR A 131 4.18 -9.36 28.06
C TYR A 131 5.05 -10.26 27.17
N ASN A 132 5.02 -11.58 27.39
CA ASN A 132 5.79 -12.56 26.60
C ASN A 132 5.34 -12.67 25.13
N THR A 133 4.17 -12.15 24.80
CA THR A 133 3.62 -12.13 23.44
C THR A 133 3.63 -10.74 22.81
N GLN A 134 4.18 -9.74 23.51
CA GLN A 134 4.33 -8.37 23.02
C GLN A 134 5.66 -8.15 22.29
N THR A 135 5.71 -7.11 21.46
CA THR A 135 6.93 -6.54 20.90
C THR A 135 6.86 -5.01 20.97
N ALA A 136 7.94 -4.32 20.64
CA ALA A 136 7.96 -2.86 20.60
C ALA A 136 6.87 -2.31 19.66
N ASN A 137 6.20 -1.22 20.05
CA ASN A 137 5.16 -0.56 19.24
C ASN A 137 4.00 -1.48 18.82
N CYS A 138 3.70 -2.54 19.59
CA CYS A 138 2.56 -3.41 19.30
C CYS A 138 1.36 -3.11 20.20
N CYS A 139 0.31 -3.85 19.88
CA CYS A 139 -0.76 -4.29 20.75
C CYS A 139 -1.75 -3.19 21.11
N ARG A 140 -2.00 -2.31 20.14
CA ARG A 140 -3.00 -1.24 20.23
C ARG A 140 -4.30 -1.62 19.52
N GLY A 141 -4.53 -2.90 19.24
CA GLY A 141 -5.72 -3.38 18.54
C GLY A 141 -5.81 -2.86 17.10
N GLY A 142 -4.67 -2.50 16.49
CA GLY A 142 -4.60 -2.03 15.12
C GLY A 142 -4.77 -0.53 14.97
N VAL A 143 -4.67 0.24 16.06
CA VAL A 143 -4.54 1.70 15.98
C VAL A 143 -3.19 2.07 15.36
N LEU A 144 -3.21 2.98 14.39
CA LEU A 144 -2.02 3.56 13.78
C LEU A 144 -2.26 5.04 13.49
N ALA A 145 -1.72 5.90 14.35
CA ALA A 145 -1.92 7.34 14.26
C ALA A 145 -1.12 7.96 13.09
N SER A 146 -1.44 9.18 12.71
CA SER A 146 -0.68 9.95 11.72
C SER A 146 0.60 10.50 12.36
N TRP A 147 1.73 10.41 11.66
CA TRP A 147 3.01 10.90 12.19
C TRP A 147 2.98 12.37 12.57
N ALA A 148 2.22 13.19 11.84
CA ALA A 148 2.15 14.62 12.11
C ALA A 148 1.35 14.98 13.36
N GLN A 149 0.41 14.14 13.79
CA GLN A 149 -0.43 14.42 14.96
C GLN A 149 0.05 13.68 16.21
N ASP A 150 0.44 12.41 16.07
CA ASP A 150 0.93 11.59 17.18
C ASP A 150 2.08 10.67 16.72
N PRO A 151 3.34 11.16 16.76
CA PRO A 151 4.51 10.37 16.39
C PRO A 151 4.72 9.11 17.24
N SER A 152 4.26 9.10 18.51
CA SER A 152 4.40 7.95 19.42
C SER A 152 3.55 6.75 18.97
N ASP A 153 2.39 7.04 18.40
CA ASP A 153 1.42 6.03 17.98
C ASP A 153 1.38 5.84 16.45
N ALA A 154 2.26 6.52 15.71
CA ALA A 154 2.39 6.43 14.26
C ALA A 154 3.17 5.22 13.74
N VAL A 155 3.63 4.35 14.66
CA VAL A 155 4.30 3.09 14.34
C VAL A 155 3.58 1.94 15.01
N ALA A 156 3.28 0.91 14.22
CA ALA A 156 2.86 -0.40 14.71
C ALA A 156 3.88 -1.45 14.29
N SER A 157 4.17 -2.46 15.12
CA SER A 157 5.05 -3.55 14.70
C SER A 157 4.72 -4.90 15.32
N PHE A 158 5.07 -5.96 14.58
CA PHE A 158 4.98 -7.34 15.03
C PHE A 158 6.22 -8.12 14.54
N GLN A 159 6.53 -9.24 15.18
CA GLN A 159 7.56 -10.16 14.71
C GLN A 159 6.93 -11.41 14.13
N VAL A 160 7.56 -11.94 13.09
CA VAL A 160 7.13 -13.14 12.38
C VAL A 160 8.32 -14.07 12.19
N SER A 161 8.16 -15.32 12.61
CA SER A 161 9.10 -16.40 12.31
C SER A 161 8.63 -17.13 11.06
N VAL A 162 9.37 -16.99 9.97
CA VAL A 162 9.03 -17.52 8.65
C VAL A 162 9.83 -18.80 8.40
N GLY A 163 9.12 -19.88 8.02
CA GLY A 163 9.69 -21.16 7.61
C GLY A 163 9.69 -21.36 6.10
N GLN A 164 10.46 -22.34 5.63
CA GLN A 164 10.60 -22.71 4.21
C GLN A 164 10.99 -21.55 3.25
N ALA A 165 11.57 -20.47 3.76
CA ALA A 165 11.92 -19.28 2.98
C ALA A 165 13.37 -19.29 2.44
N GLY A 166 14.20 -20.18 2.99
CA GLY A 166 15.65 -20.17 2.79
C GLY A 166 16.36 -19.35 3.87
N SER A 167 17.61 -19.71 4.16
CA SER A 167 18.37 -19.24 5.32
C SER A 167 19.52 -18.28 4.97
N THR A 168 19.51 -17.67 3.78
CA THR A 168 20.56 -16.73 3.36
C THR A 168 20.01 -15.58 2.54
N ASN A 169 20.77 -14.47 2.49
CA ASN A 169 20.43 -13.28 1.69
C ASN A 169 20.23 -13.56 0.19
N ARG A 170 20.78 -14.66 -0.34
CA ARG A 170 20.67 -15.04 -1.76
C ARG A 170 19.43 -15.89 -2.05
N THR A 171 19.00 -16.70 -1.09
CA THR A 171 17.93 -17.69 -1.27
C THR A 171 16.55 -17.14 -0.91
N VAL A 172 16.48 -16.21 0.04
CA VAL A 172 15.23 -15.56 0.43
C VAL A 172 14.65 -14.75 -0.71
N LYS A 173 13.32 -14.86 -0.86
CA LYS A 173 12.54 -14.01 -1.73
C LYS A 173 11.60 -13.18 -0.87
N VAL A 174 11.51 -11.89 -1.20
CA VAL A 174 10.58 -10.98 -0.54
C VAL A 174 9.14 -11.40 -0.86
N PRO A 175 8.21 -11.28 0.10
CA PRO A 175 6.79 -11.47 -0.19
C PRO A 175 6.31 -10.50 -1.27
N ARG A 176 5.19 -10.85 -1.90
CA ARG A 176 4.61 -10.13 -3.03
C ARG A 176 3.17 -9.75 -2.72
N ASN A 177 2.61 -8.82 -3.51
CA ASN A 177 1.20 -8.45 -3.45
C ASN A 177 0.74 -8.12 -2.02
N PHE A 178 1.42 -7.16 -1.40
CA PHE A 178 1.00 -6.66 -0.09
C PHE A 178 -0.37 -5.99 -0.20
N THR A 179 -1.23 -6.25 0.77
CA THR A 179 -2.54 -5.63 0.91
C THR A 179 -2.62 -4.96 2.27
N LEU A 180 -3.14 -3.74 2.32
CA LEU A 180 -3.39 -3.04 3.57
C LEU A 180 -4.86 -2.67 3.61
N LEU A 181 -5.59 -3.25 4.57
CA LEU A 181 -6.96 -2.88 4.86
C LEU A 181 -6.97 -2.05 6.13
N ALA A 182 -7.75 -0.98 6.12
CA ALA A 182 -7.92 -0.08 7.25
C ALA A 182 -9.35 0.43 7.16
N PRO A 183 -10.13 0.39 8.27
CA PRO A 183 -11.59 0.40 8.30
C PRO A 183 -12.29 0.67 6.94
N GLY A 184 -12.22 -0.31 6.03
CA GLY A 184 -12.60 -0.15 4.62
C GLY A 184 -11.48 -0.40 3.58
N PRO A 185 -11.83 -0.32 2.28
CA PRO A 185 -10.86 -0.28 1.19
C PRO A 185 -10.22 1.12 1.09
N GLY A 186 -9.11 1.26 0.36
CA GLY A 186 -8.56 2.58 0.04
C GLY A 186 -7.06 2.63 -0.17
N TYR A 187 -6.32 1.68 0.40
CA TYR A 187 -4.87 1.61 0.22
C TYR A 187 -4.50 0.71 -0.96
N THR A 188 -3.56 1.18 -1.77
CA THR A 188 -2.86 0.36 -2.76
C THR A 188 -1.39 0.32 -2.41
N CYS A 189 -0.84 -0.89 -2.28
CA CYS A 189 0.56 -1.10 -1.97
C CYS A 189 1.37 -1.42 -3.22
N GLY A 190 2.55 -0.80 -3.33
CA GLY A 190 3.51 -1.08 -4.40
C GLY A 190 4.27 -2.40 -4.21
N ALA A 191 5.19 -2.68 -5.12
CA ALA A 191 6.13 -3.78 -4.97
C ALA A 191 7.16 -3.50 -3.87
N ALA A 192 7.59 -4.55 -3.16
CA ALA A 192 8.63 -4.44 -2.15
C ALA A 192 9.99 -4.10 -2.77
N LYS A 193 10.65 -3.09 -2.23
CA LYS A 193 11.95 -2.60 -2.69
C LYS A 193 13.02 -2.94 -1.65
N LEU A 194 14.13 -3.54 -2.09
CA LEU A 194 15.29 -3.75 -1.23
C LEU A 194 15.94 -2.38 -0.93
N VAL A 195 16.14 -2.11 0.36
CA VAL A 195 16.75 -0.85 0.83
C VAL A 195 17.95 -1.16 1.73
N LYS A 196 18.66 -0.11 2.16
CA LYS A 196 19.76 -0.24 3.11
C LYS A 196 19.26 -0.91 4.40
N PRO A 197 19.97 -1.93 4.93
CA PRO A 197 19.49 -2.63 6.11
C PRO A 197 19.39 -1.72 7.33
N THR A 198 18.24 -1.80 8.01
CA THR A 198 17.92 -1.01 9.21
C THR A 198 18.93 -1.26 10.32
N LYS A 199 19.32 -0.19 11.02
CA LYS A 199 20.05 -0.27 12.28
C LYS A 199 19.07 -0.08 13.43
N PHE A 200 19.06 -1.00 14.38
CA PHE A 200 18.31 -0.90 15.62
C PHE A 200 19.26 -0.48 16.73
N MET A 201 18.90 0.57 17.45
CA MET A 201 19.63 0.99 18.64
C MET A 201 18.95 0.41 19.87
N SER A 202 19.73 -0.13 20.79
CA SER A 202 19.22 -0.60 22.07
C SER A 202 18.64 0.57 22.88
N GLN A 203 17.70 0.28 23.78
CA GLN A 203 17.03 1.31 24.59
C GLN A 203 18.01 2.09 25.47
N ASP A 204 19.12 1.47 25.91
CA ASP A 204 20.20 2.12 26.66
C ASP A 204 21.17 2.93 25.78
N GLY A 205 21.00 2.89 24.45
CA GLY A 205 21.82 3.61 23.48
C GLY A 205 23.23 3.05 23.26
N ARG A 206 23.60 1.95 23.93
CA ARG A 206 24.99 1.46 23.95
C ARG A 206 25.32 0.47 22.85
N ARG A 207 24.31 -0.22 22.29
CA ARG A 207 24.48 -1.27 21.28
C ARG A 207 23.63 -0.96 20.06
N SER A 208 24.23 -1.03 18.87
CA SER A 208 23.48 -1.06 17.61
C SER A 208 23.52 -2.46 17.00
N THR A 209 22.37 -3.03 16.70
CA THR A 209 22.25 -4.22 15.84
C THR A 209 21.77 -3.79 14.46
N GLN A 210 21.94 -4.66 13.47
CA GLN A 210 21.52 -4.37 12.10
C GLN A 210 20.71 -5.55 11.55
N ALA A 211 19.65 -5.24 10.81
CA ALA A 211 18.96 -6.23 9.99
C ALA A 211 19.93 -6.82 8.96
N HIS A 212 19.78 -8.10 8.65
CA HIS A 212 20.49 -8.74 7.54
C HIS A 212 19.98 -8.23 6.18
N MET A 213 18.68 -7.96 6.08
CA MET A 213 18.02 -7.40 4.90
C MET A 213 16.83 -6.55 5.32
N THR A 214 16.53 -5.50 4.56
CA THR A 214 15.34 -4.67 4.77
C THR A 214 14.63 -4.42 3.45
N TRP A 215 13.33 -4.65 3.42
CA TRP A 215 12.46 -4.27 2.31
C TRP A 215 11.44 -3.22 2.74
N ASN A 216 11.19 -2.26 1.85
CA ASN A 216 10.14 -1.27 2.02
C ASN A 216 9.04 -1.49 1.00
N VAL A 217 7.80 -1.45 1.47
CA VAL A 217 6.59 -1.42 0.65
C VAL A 217 5.87 -0.13 0.98
N THR A 218 5.56 0.67 -0.03
CA THR A 218 4.82 1.92 0.15
C THR A 218 3.37 1.69 -0.26
N CYS A 219 2.45 2.01 0.65
CA CYS A 219 1.01 1.98 0.42
C CYS A 219 0.47 3.40 0.42
N THR A 220 -0.23 3.78 -0.66
CA THR A 220 -0.83 5.10 -0.81
C THR A 220 -2.34 4.99 -0.71
N TYR A 221 -2.95 5.96 -0.04
CA TYR A 221 -4.40 6.04 0.07
C TYR A 221 -5.01 6.70 -1.17
N SER A 222 -6.14 6.16 -1.61
CA SER A 222 -6.91 6.68 -2.73
C SER A 222 -8.38 6.85 -2.35
N GLN A 223 -8.88 8.08 -2.48
CA GLN A 223 -10.28 8.37 -2.22
C GLN A 223 -11.22 7.61 -3.18
N PHE A 224 -10.81 7.41 -4.43
CA PHE A 224 -11.58 6.68 -5.43
C PHE A 224 -11.66 5.17 -5.12
N LEU A 225 -10.62 4.60 -4.49
CA LEU A 225 -10.64 3.21 -4.04
C LEU A 225 -11.42 3.04 -2.74
N ALA A 226 -11.35 4.04 -1.85
CA ALA A 226 -12.09 4.04 -0.60
C ALA A 226 -13.59 4.24 -0.82
N GLN A 227 -13.96 5.07 -1.80
CA GLN A 227 -15.33 5.38 -2.14
C GLN A 227 -15.51 5.32 -3.66
N ARG A 228 -16.20 4.27 -4.14
CA ARG A 228 -16.51 4.09 -5.58
C ARG A 228 -17.30 5.25 -6.17
N SER A 229 -18.02 5.99 -5.33
CA SER A 229 -18.72 7.25 -5.65
C SER A 229 -18.18 8.35 -4.72
N PRO A 230 -17.11 9.08 -5.11
CA PRO A 230 -16.54 10.11 -4.25
C PRO A 230 -17.56 11.20 -3.93
N THR A 231 -17.45 11.80 -2.75
CA THR A 231 -18.20 13.01 -2.42
C THR A 231 -17.75 14.14 -3.32
N CYS A 232 -18.71 14.78 -3.99
CA CYS A 232 -18.43 15.89 -4.89
C CYS A 232 -19.11 17.14 -4.41
N CYS A 233 -18.37 18.23 -4.34
CA CYS A 233 -18.93 19.57 -4.21
C CYS A 233 -19.20 20.10 -5.62
N VAL A 234 -20.48 20.30 -5.95
CA VAL A 234 -20.90 20.86 -7.24
C VAL A 234 -21.52 22.22 -6.99
N SER A 235 -21.12 23.21 -7.78
CA SER A 235 -21.82 24.49 -7.87
C SER A 235 -22.60 24.47 -9.18
N LEU A 236 -23.92 24.67 -9.09
CA LEU A 236 -24.81 24.66 -10.24
C LEU A 236 -25.22 26.10 -10.53
N SER A 237 -25.00 26.54 -11.77
CA SER A 237 -25.55 27.79 -12.31
C SER A 237 -26.57 27.44 -13.38
N SER A 238 -27.85 27.75 -13.15
CA SER A 238 -28.91 27.55 -14.13
C SER A 238 -29.13 28.83 -14.95
N PHE A 239 -29.09 28.72 -16.28
CA PHE A 239 -29.74 29.68 -17.18
C PHE A 239 -31.20 29.25 -17.36
N TYR A 240 -32.12 30.20 -17.54
CA TYR A 240 -33.57 29.95 -17.63
C TYR A 240 -34.01 29.06 -18.80
N ASN A 241 -33.10 28.59 -19.66
CA ASN A 241 -33.44 27.88 -20.88
C ASN A 241 -32.44 26.77 -21.24
N ASP A 242 -32.88 25.53 -21.06
CA ASP A 242 -32.13 24.29 -21.33
C ASP A 242 -31.77 24.09 -22.81
N THR A 243 -32.37 24.86 -23.72
CA THR A 243 -32.03 24.85 -25.16
C THR A 243 -30.82 25.72 -25.50
N ILE A 244 -30.48 26.70 -24.64
CA ILE A 244 -29.37 27.63 -24.87
C ILE A 244 -28.08 27.09 -24.24
N VAL A 245 -28.17 26.44 -23.07
CA VAL A 245 -27.04 25.79 -22.40
C VAL A 245 -27.50 24.42 -21.88
N SER A 246 -26.81 23.36 -22.27
CA SER A 246 -27.18 21.99 -21.86
C SER A 246 -26.99 21.80 -20.35
N CYS A 247 -28.07 21.45 -19.64
CA CYS A 247 -28.01 21.04 -18.24
C CYS A 247 -27.58 19.57 -18.13
N PRO A 248 -26.49 19.26 -17.41
CA PRO A 248 -26.09 17.87 -17.18
C PRO A 248 -27.09 17.17 -16.25
N ALA A 249 -27.58 16.00 -16.67
CA ALA A 249 -28.57 15.20 -15.92
C ALA A 249 -27.98 14.50 -14.67
N CYS A 250 -26.66 14.50 -14.53
CA CYS A 250 -26.00 13.93 -13.38
C CYS A 250 -24.63 14.61 -13.18
N SER A 251 -24.34 15.01 -11.94
CA SER A 251 -23.11 15.76 -11.62
C SER A 251 -22.06 14.91 -10.93
N CYS A 252 -22.43 13.85 -10.20
CA CYS A 252 -21.48 12.89 -9.62
C CYS A 252 -22.01 11.47 -9.49
N GLY A 253 -21.10 10.50 -9.62
CA GLY A 253 -21.41 9.07 -9.46
C GLY A 253 -22.28 8.46 -10.57
N CYS A 254 -22.34 9.09 -11.74
CA CYS A 254 -23.22 8.69 -12.83
C CYS A 254 -22.82 7.32 -13.40
N GLN A 255 -23.74 6.36 -13.36
CA GLN A 255 -23.56 5.07 -14.02
C GLN A 255 -23.87 5.24 -15.52
N ASN A 256 -22.90 4.93 -16.38
CA ASN A 256 -23.12 4.82 -17.83
C ASN A 256 -23.89 3.53 -18.11
N ASN A 257 -25.20 3.53 -17.89
CA ASN A 257 -26.05 2.49 -18.45
C ASN A 257 -26.38 2.86 -19.89
N ASN A 258 -25.69 2.20 -20.82
CA ASN A 258 -26.08 2.06 -22.24
C ASN A 258 -27.35 1.18 -22.40
N SER A 259 -28.33 1.38 -21.53
CA SER A 259 -29.66 0.79 -21.62
C SER A 259 -30.67 1.89 -21.33
N SER A 260 -31.15 2.47 -22.42
CA SER A 260 -32.35 3.29 -22.47
C SER A 260 -33.49 2.65 -21.66
N SER A 261 -33.81 3.22 -20.51
CA SER A 261 -35.17 3.29 -20.00
C SER A 261 -35.24 4.33 -18.89
N THR A 262 -35.78 5.50 -19.25
CA THR A 262 -36.53 6.40 -18.37
C THR A 262 -35.94 6.65 -16.98
N ALA A 263 -34.99 7.58 -16.90
CA ALA A 263 -34.97 8.46 -15.74
C ALA A 263 -36.27 9.28 -15.81
N ALA A 264 -37.24 8.95 -14.95
CA ALA A 264 -38.33 9.88 -14.67
C ALA A 264 -37.72 11.24 -14.27
N PRO A 265 -38.29 12.37 -14.71
CA PRO A 265 -37.78 13.68 -14.30
C PRO A 265 -37.97 13.78 -12.79
N GLY A 266 -36.88 13.59 -12.05
CA GLY A 266 -36.81 13.96 -10.65
C GLY A 266 -37.00 15.46 -10.59
N SER A 267 -38.19 15.88 -10.18
CA SER A 267 -38.49 17.25 -9.80
C SER A 267 -37.36 17.77 -8.93
N CYS A 268 -36.75 18.88 -9.33
CA CYS A 268 -36.07 19.73 -8.38
C CYS A 268 -37.10 20.04 -7.28
N VAL A 269 -36.81 19.64 -6.05
CA VAL A 269 -37.59 20.09 -4.89
C VAL A 269 -37.22 21.56 -4.71
N GLU A 270 -38.23 22.43 -4.59
CA GLU A 270 -38.07 23.84 -4.22
C GLU A 270 -37.21 24.03 -2.95
#